data_AF-A0A534XES3-F1
#
_entry.id   AF-A0A534XES3-F1
#
_cell.length_a   1.000
_cell.length_b   1.000
_cell.length_c   1.000
_cell.angle_alpha   90.00
_cell.angle_beta   90.00
_cell.angle_gamma   90.00
#
_symmetry.space_group_name_H-M   'P 1'
#
loop_
_entity.id
_entity.type
_entity.pdbx_description
1 polymer ?
#
loop_
_entity_poly.entity_id
_entity_poly.type
_entity_poly.pdbx_seq_one_letter_code
_entity_poly.pdbx_strand_id
1 'polypeptide(L)'
;AKVTVFVPHYAMSGGTLIALAADEIVLSPHAVLGPVDPQLGQFPAASLVKVVARKPIAEVDDNTLIMADVGEKALFQLRESTRELLTRSLAQDKAAELAGVLATGTWTHDFPITVDIARQLGLKVSSEMPGEILQLMSLYPQPVRRQPSVEYLRGPRHARKADDAA
;
A
#
# COMPACT_ATOMS: atom_id res chain seq x y z
N ALA A 1 19.95 -1.47 -21.12
CA ALA A 1 19.16 -2.67 -21.49
C ALA A 1 17.79 -2.54 -20.84
N LYS A 2 16.73 -3.11 -21.44
CA LYS A 2 15.37 -3.08 -20.88
C LYS A 2 15.32 -3.85 -19.57
N VAL A 3 14.74 -3.25 -18.53
CA VAL A 3 14.50 -3.86 -17.22
C VAL A 3 13.01 -4.18 -17.08
N THR A 4 12.69 -5.44 -16.83
CA THR A 4 11.31 -5.92 -16.63
C THR A 4 11.17 -6.50 -15.23
N VAL A 5 10.11 -6.10 -14.53
CA VAL A 5 9.73 -6.68 -13.22
C VAL A 5 8.53 -7.60 -13.41
N PHE A 6 8.67 -8.86 -12.99
CA PHE A 6 7.59 -9.84 -13.00
C PHE A 6 6.97 -9.93 -11.61
N VAL A 7 5.66 -9.69 -11.51
CA VAL A 7 4.88 -9.80 -10.27
C VAL A 7 3.89 -10.96 -10.41
N PRO A 8 4.23 -12.16 -9.91
CA PRO A 8 3.40 -13.34 -10.06
C PRO A 8 2.17 -13.33 -9.14
N HIS A 9 2.25 -12.69 -7.96
CA HIS A 9 1.19 -12.70 -6.95
C HIS A 9 0.85 -11.29 -6.42
N TYR A 10 1.79 -10.59 -5.81
CA TYR A 10 1.58 -9.22 -5.37
C TYR A 10 2.90 -8.48 -5.12
N ALA A 11 2.88 -7.16 -5.23
CA ALA A 11 3.96 -6.29 -4.83
C ALA A 11 3.38 -5.02 -4.18
N MET A 12 3.61 -4.84 -2.88
CA MET A 12 3.07 -3.72 -2.10
C MET A 12 4.20 -2.83 -1.61
N SER A 13 3.93 -1.55 -1.33
CA SER A 13 4.88 -0.63 -0.70
C SER A 13 6.21 -0.59 -1.47
N GLY A 14 7.34 -0.93 -0.83
CA GLY A 14 8.65 -1.00 -1.47
C GLY A 14 8.69 -1.90 -2.72
N GLY A 15 7.91 -2.98 -2.77
CA GLY A 15 7.81 -3.83 -3.97
C GLY A 15 7.20 -3.08 -5.16
N THR A 16 6.21 -2.22 -4.91
CA THR A 16 5.65 -1.35 -5.94
C THR A 16 6.67 -0.30 -6.39
N LEU A 17 7.43 0.31 -5.48
CA LEU A 17 8.51 1.25 -5.86
C LEU A 17 9.54 0.60 -6.80
N ILE A 18 9.94 -0.64 -6.52
CA ILE A 18 10.84 -1.40 -7.40
C ILE A 18 10.18 -1.61 -8.77
N ALA A 19 8.90 -1.98 -8.80
CA ALA A 19 8.17 -2.17 -10.05
C ALA A 19 8.07 -0.87 -10.86
N LEU A 20 7.80 0.27 -10.22
CA LEU A 20 7.72 1.58 -10.87
C LEU A 20 9.06 2.07 -11.45
N ALA A 21 10.19 1.55 -10.96
CA ALA A 21 11.51 1.86 -11.48
C ALA A 21 11.87 1.13 -12.78
N ALA A 22 11.08 0.10 -13.15
CA ALA A 22 11.31 -0.72 -14.33
C ALA A 22 10.80 -0.07 -15.62
N ASP A 23 11.29 -0.55 -16.77
CA ASP A 23 10.79 -0.11 -18.08
C ASP A 23 9.41 -0.74 -18.39
N GLU A 24 9.13 -1.91 -17.80
CA GLU A 24 7.89 -2.67 -17.94
C GLU A 24 7.61 -3.49 -16.68
N ILE A 25 6.33 -3.58 -16.33
CA ILE A 25 5.83 -4.44 -15.25
C ILE A 25 4.96 -5.53 -15.88
N VAL A 26 5.28 -6.80 -15.63
CA VAL A 26 4.45 -7.94 -16.06
C VAL A 26 3.74 -8.49 -14.83
N LEU A 27 2.42 -8.35 -14.80
CA LEU A 27 1.56 -8.82 -13.73
C LEU A 27 0.90 -10.13 -14.17
N SER A 28 0.83 -11.15 -13.30
CA SER A 28 -0.13 -12.23 -13.53
C SER A 28 -1.56 -11.65 -13.57
N PRO A 29 -2.54 -12.30 -14.24
CA PRO A 29 -3.91 -11.80 -14.34
C PRO A 29 -4.59 -11.49 -12.99
N HIS A 30 -4.19 -12.21 -11.93
CA HIS A 30 -4.71 -12.03 -10.57
C HIS A 30 -3.71 -11.36 -9.63
N ALA A 31 -2.58 -10.86 -10.16
CA ALA A 31 -1.60 -10.15 -9.35
C ALA A 31 -2.03 -8.71 -9.08
N VAL A 32 -1.53 -8.17 -7.97
CA VAL A 32 -1.84 -6.81 -7.54
C VAL A 32 -0.58 -6.03 -7.19
N LEU A 33 -0.57 -4.75 -7.54
CA LEU A 33 0.30 -3.75 -6.93
C LEU A 33 -0.40 -3.12 -5.73
N GLY A 34 0.34 -2.41 -4.90
CA GLY A 34 -0.20 -1.64 -3.78
C GLY A 34 0.16 -0.16 -3.84
N PRO A 35 -0.49 0.68 -3.02
CA PRO A 35 -0.01 2.02 -2.79
C PRO A 35 1.37 2.02 -2.13
N VAL A 36 2.03 3.18 -2.18
CA VAL A 36 3.35 3.42 -1.59
C VAL A 36 3.27 4.46 -0.47
N ASP A 37 2.07 4.69 0.07
CA ASP A 37 1.84 5.64 1.13
C ASP A 37 2.61 5.23 2.40
N PRO A 38 3.26 6.19 3.07
CA PRO A 38 4.05 5.90 4.26
C PRO A 38 3.15 5.65 5.48
N GLN A 39 3.57 4.69 6.31
CA GLN A 39 2.94 4.40 7.59
C GLN A 39 3.92 4.71 8.74
N LEU A 40 3.40 5.29 9.83
CA LEU A 40 4.14 5.56 11.05
C LEU A 40 3.54 4.74 12.19
N GLY A 41 4.30 3.74 12.64
CA GLY A 41 3.77 2.71 13.53
C GLY A 41 2.59 1.99 12.87
N GLN A 42 1.43 2.04 13.51
CA GLN A 42 0.19 1.42 13.04
C GLN A 42 -0.73 2.36 12.24
N PHE A 43 -0.32 3.61 12.02
CA PHE A 43 -1.17 4.64 11.43
C PHE A 43 -0.65 5.11 10.06
N PRO A 44 -1.54 5.36 9.08
CA PRO A 44 -1.15 6.03 7.84
C PRO A 44 -0.68 7.46 8.12
N ALA A 45 0.41 7.89 7.48
CA ALA A 45 0.93 9.25 7.60
C ALA A 45 -0.12 10.31 7.24
N ALA A 46 -0.87 10.08 6.16
CA ALA A 46 -1.93 10.97 5.71
C ALA A 46 -3.02 11.19 6.77
N SER A 47 -3.34 10.15 7.55
CA SER A 47 -4.33 10.23 8.63
C SER A 47 -3.82 11.08 9.79
N LEU A 48 -2.54 10.95 10.17
CA LEU A 48 -1.92 11.73 11.24
C LEU A 48 -1.93 13.23 10.90
N VAL A 49 -1.48 13.59 9.70
CA VAL A 49 -1.50 14.97 9.19
C VAL A 49 -2.94 15.52 9.18
N LYS A 50 -3.91 14.71 8.72
CA LYS A 50 -5.32 15.11 8.63
C LYS A 50 -5.97 15.33 9.99
N VAL A 51 -5.58 14.58 11.04
CA VAL A 51 -6.10 14.79 12.39
C VAL A 51 -5.62 16.12 12.96
N VAL A 52 -4.33 16.43 12.81
CA VAL A 52 -3.75 17.71 13.27
C VAL A 52 -4.38 18.90 12.55
N ALA A 53 -4.65 18.78 11.25
CA ALA A 53 -5.31 19.85 10.48
C ALA A 53 -6.79 20.08 10.85
N ARG A 54 -7.45 19.11 11.50
CA ARG A 54 -8.89 19.14 11.78
C ARG A 54 -9.24 19.49 13.22
N LYS A 55 -8.36 19.17 14.17
CA LYS A 55 -8.58 19.41 15.59
C LYS A 55 -7.90 20.71 16.02
N PRO A 56 -8.44 21.44 17.02
CA PRO A 56 -7.68 22.47 17.71
C PRO A 56 -6.38 21.87 18.25
N ILE A 57 -5.24 22.54 18.03
CA ILE A 57 -3.92 22.00 18.41
C ILE A 57 -3.83 21.67 19.91
N ALA A 58 -4.53 22.44 20.75
CA ALA A 58 -4.60 22.22 22.20
C ALA A 58 -5.30 20.89 22.61
N GLU A 59 -6.03 20.24 21.69
CA GLU A 59 -6.70 18.96 21.91
C GLU A 59 -5.95 17.77 21.27
N VAL A 60 -4.76 18.00 20.72
CA VAL A 60 -3.93 16.98 20.11
C VAL A 60 -2.78 16.67 21.06
N ASP A 61 -2.52 15.38 21.31
CA ASP A 61 -1.40 14.97 22.13
C ASP A 61 -0.06 15.21 21.41
N ASP A 62 0.99 15.52 22.18
CA ASP A 62 2.31 15.85 21.65
C ASP A 62 2.90 14.74 20.76
N ASN A 63 2.62 13.47 21.07
CA ASN A 63 3.10 12.36 20.27
C ASN A 63 2.44 12.34 18.89
N THR A 64 1.14 12.61 18.79
CA THR A 64 0.44 12.79 17.51
C THR A 64 1.01 13.98 16.73
N LEU A 65 1.35 15.09 17.38
CA LEU A 65 1.99 16.23 16.72
C LEU A 65 3.35 15.86 16.10
N ILE A 66 4.19 15.15 16.85
CA ILE A 66 5.48 14.65 16.35
C ILE A 66 5.27 13.67 15.19
N MET A 67 4.35 12.71 15.34
CA MET A 67 4.06 11.75 14.27
C MET A 67 3.49 12.42 13.01
N ALA A 68 2.70 13.48 13.16
CA ALA A 68 2.19 14.26 12.02
C ALA A 68 3.31 15.02 11.29
N ASP A 69 4.24 15.63 12.03
CA ASP A 69 5.43 16.28 11.44
C ASP A 69 6.30 15.28 10.65
N VAL A 70 6.60 14.11 11.24
CA VAL A 70 7.33 13.05 10.52
C VAL A 70 6.49 12.53 9.34
N GLY A 71 5.18 12.40 9.51
CA GLY A 71 4.24 11.98 8.47
C GLY A 71 4.21 12.91 7.26
N GLU A 72 4.20 14.23 7.48
CA GLU A 72 4.24 15.22 6.41
C GLU A 72 5.54 15.11 5.60
N LYS A 73 6.68 14.98 6.29
CA LYS A 73 7.98 14.76 5.66
C LYS A 73 8.00 13.47 4.85
N ALA A 74 7.49 12.38 5.40
CA ALA A 74 7.44 11.09 4.73
C ALA A 74 6.55 11.13 3.48
N LEU A 75 5.37 11.76 3.56
CA LEU A 75 4.46 11.93 2.42
C LEU A 75 5.12 12.72 1.30
N PHE A 76 5.80 13.83 1.64
CA PHE A 76 6.53 14.63 0.68
C PHE A 76 7.66 13.83 0.00
N GLN A 77 8.50 13.17 0.80
CA GLN A 77 9.63 12.37 0.31
C GLN A 77 9.16 11.23 -0.60
N LEU A 78 8.16 10.45 -0.18
CA LEU A 78 7.65 9.34 -0.98
C LEU A 78 7.00 9.82 -2.28
N ARG A 79 6.24 10.93 -2.23
CA ARG A 79 5.66 11.53 -3.43
C ARG A 79 6.74 11.94 -4.42
N GLU A 80 7.78 12.64 -3.97
CA GLU A 80 8.87 13.08 -4.85
C GLU A 80 9.68 11.92 -5.42
N SER A 81 10.04 10.93 -4.61
CA SER A 81 10.72 9.73 -5.09
C SER A 81 9.86 8.95 -6.09
N THR A 82 8.55 8.80 -5.82
CA THR A 82 7.64 8.11 -6.74
C THR A 82 7.50 8.88 -8.05
N ARG A 83 7.41 10.22 -7.98
CA ARG A 83 7.38 11.09 -9.17
C ARG A 83 8.64 10.89 -10.01
N GLU A 84 9.82 10.91 -9.39
CA GLU A 84 11.09 10.71 -10.07
C GLU A 84 11.14 9.36 -10.82
N LEU A 85 10.74 8.27 -10.16
CA LEU A 85 10.66 6.94 -10.80
C LEU A 85 9.73 6.95 -12.02
N LEU A 86 8.54 7.54 -11.87
CA LEU A 86 7.53 7.59 -12.92
C LEU A 86 7.92 8.49 -14.10
N THR A 87 8.68 9.57 -13.88
CA THR A 87 9.11 10.48 -14.97
C THR A 87 10.02 9.82 -15.99
N ARG A 88 10.59 8.65 -15.68
CA ARG A 88 11.36 7.85 -16.64
C ARG A 88 10.49 7.28 -17.76
N SER A 89 9.21 7.03 -17.48
CA SER A 89 8.30 6.32 -18.38
C SER A 89 7.07 7.13 -18.79
N LEU A 90 6.73 8.19 -18.04
CA LEU A 90 5.56 9.05 -18.22
C LEU A 90 5.95 10.54 -18.34
N ALA A 91 5.05 11.33 -18.94
CA ALA A 91 5.18 12.79 -18.96
C ALA A 91 5.15 13.37 -17.53
N GLN A 92 5.83 14.50 -17.31
CA GLN A 92 6.01 15.06 -15.96
C GLN A 92 4.70 15.30 -15.21
N ASP A 93 3.69 15.88 -15.88
CA ASP A 93 2.40 16.17 -15.25
C ASP A 93 1.70 14.88 -14.82
N LYS A 94 1.73 13.85 -15.67
CA LYS A 94 1.11 12.55 -15.37
C LYS A 94 1.85 11.82 -14.25
N ALA A 95 3.18 11.89 -14.25
CA ALA A 95 4.00 11.33 -13.18
C ALA A 95 3.71 12.02 -11.83
N ALA A 96 3.55 13.35 -11.82
CA ALA A 96 3.23 14.11 -10.61
C ALA A 96 1.82 13.80 -10.08
N GLU A 97 0.83 13.67 -10.97
CA GLU A 97 -0.54 13.24 -10.63
C GLU A 97 -0.52 11.85 -9.99
N LEU A 98 0.10 10.89 -10.68
CA LEU A 98 0.10 9.49 -10.24
C LEU A 98 0.90 9.29 -8.95
N ALA A 99 2.02 9.98 -8.78
CA ALA A 99 2.76 9.99 -7.52
C ALA A 99 1.91 10.52 -6.36
N GLY A 100 1.09 11.55 -6.61
CA GLY A 100 0.10 12.01 -5.64
C GLY A 100 -0.88 10.90 -5.28
N VAL A 101 -1.49 10.26 -6.27
CA VAL A 101 -2.47 9.19 -6.05
C VAL A 101 -1.89 8.04 -5.22
N LEU A 102 -0.69 7.56 -5.57
CA LEU A 102 -0.06 6.38 -4.96
C LEU A 102 0.55 6.63 -3.58
N ALA A 103 1.04 7.84 -3.29
CA ALA A 103 1.82 8.11 -2.09
C ALA A 103 1.06 8.89 -1.00
N THR A 104 -0.03 9.61 -1.34
CA THR A 104 -0.65 10.58 -0.41
C THR A 104 -1.87 10.07 0.36
N GLY A 105 -2.10 8.76 0.38
CA GLY A 105 -3.22 8.15 1.10
C GLY A 105 -4.58 8.34 0.42
N THR A 106 -4.61 8.36 -0.92
CA THR A 106 -5.86 8.27 -1.72
C THR A 106 -6.63 6.99 -1.41
N TRP A 107 -5.89 5.91 -1.19
CA TRP A 107 -6.39 4.60 -0.81
C TRP A 107 -5.77 4.14 0.51
N THR A 108 -6.37 3.13 1.12
CA THR A 108 -5.74 2.40 2.21
C THR A 108 -4.55 1.59 1.69
N HIS A 109 -3.59 1.32 2.56
CA HIS A 109 -2.32 0.68 2.18
C HIS A 109 -2.48 -0.74 1.58
N ASP A 110 -3.63 -1.39 1.81
CA ASP A 110 -3.98 -2.72 1.31
C ASP A 110 -4.81 -2.69 0.01
N PHE A 111 -5.06 -1.51 -0.56
CA PHE A 111 -5.88 -1.38 -1.76
C PHE A 111 -5.24 -2.13 -2.95
N PRO A 112 -5.94 -3.10 -3.57
CA PRO A 112 -5.39 -3.88 -4.66
C PRO A 112 -5.43 -3.10 -5.97
N ILE A 113 -4.26 -2.73 -6.48
CA ILE A 113 -4.09 -2.15 -7.81
C ILE A 113 -3.93 -3.31 -8.80
N THR A 114 -5.04 -3.78 -9.36
CA THR A 114 -5.05 -4.85 -10.37
C THR A 114 -4.43 -4.39 -11.68
N VAL A 115 -4.21 -5.32 -12.62
CA VAL A 115 -3.73 -5.01 -13.98
C VAL A 115 -4.58 -3.93 -14.65
N ASP A 116 -5.91 -4.01 -14.52
CA ASP A 116 -6.82 -3.06 -15.15
C ASP A 116 -6.73 -1.68 -14.51
N ILE A 117 -6.66 -1.60 -13.18
CA ILE A 117 -6.46 -0.32 -12.48
C ILE A 117 -5.11 0.27 -12.86
N ALA A 118 -4.04 -0.54 -12.89
CA ALA A 118 -2.71 -0.08 -13.29
C ALA A 118 -2.70 0.49 -14.72
N ARG A 119 -3.41 -0.14 -15.67
CA ARG A 119 -3.60 0.38 -17.03
C ARG A 119 -4.35 1.70 -17.04
N GLN A 120 -5.43 1.82 -16.26
CA GLN A 120 -6.21 3.06 -16.14
C GLN A 120 -5.38 4.21 -15.55
N LEU A 121 -4.47 3.90 -14.63
CA LEU A 121 -3.51 4.86 -14.06
C LEU A 121 -2.42 5.27 -15.07
N GLY A 122 -2.31 4.58 -16.21
CA GLY A 122 -1.32 4.84 -17.24
C GLY A 122 0.02 4.13 -17.02
N LEU A 123 0.10 3.16 -16.10
CA LEU A 123 1.31 2.37 -15.91
C LEU A 123 1.56 1.45 -17.10
N LYS A 124 2.83 1.26 -17.46
CA LYS A 124 3.27 0.33 -18.51
C LYS A 124 3.23 -1.11 -17.98
N VAL A 125 2.02 -1.69 -17.96
CA VAL A 125 1.78 -3.05 -17.47
C VAL A 125 1.36 -4.02 -18.59
N SER A 126 1.87 -5.24 -18.52
CA SER A 126 1.48 -6.38 -19.35
C SER A 126 0.91 -7.50 -18.49
N SER A 127 0.01 -8.31 -19.05
CA SER A 127 -0.54 -9.52 -18.42
C SER A 127 0.11 -10.82 -18.93
N GLU A 128 1.10 -10.71 -19.82
CA GLU A 128 1.73 -11.85 -20.49
C GLU A 128 2.84 -12.47 -19.64
N MET A 129 2.44 -13.07 -18.51
CA MET A 129 3.37 -13.74 -17.59
C MET A 129 3.95 -15.02 -18.23
N PRO A 130 5.29 -15.14 -18.34
CA PRO A 130 5.90 -16.36 -18.86
C PRO A 130 5.60 -17.59 -17.98
N GLY A 131 5.31 -18.73 -18.62
CA GLY A 131 4.99 -19.96 -17.92
C GLY A 131 6.12 -20.46 -17.02
N GLU A 132 7.38 -20.21 -17.38
CA GLU A 132 8.57 -20.57 -16.62
C GLU A 132 8.63 -19.85 -15.27
N ILE A 133 8.16 -18.60 -15.20
CA ILE A 133 8.10 -17.85 -13.93
C ILE A 133 7.04 -18.48 -13.02
N LEU A 134 5.88 -18.85 -13.57
CA LEU A 134 4.83 -19.52 -12.79
C LEU A 134 5.28 -20.91 -12.32
N GLN A 135 5.98 -21.66 -13.18
CA GLN A 135 6.60 -22.93 -12.81
C GLN A 135 7.62 -22.76 -11.68
N LEU A 136 8.50 -21.77 -11.78
CA LEU A 136 9.45 -21.46 -10.71
C LEU A 136 8.72 -21.15 -9.39
N MET A 137 7.70 -20.31 -9.41
CA MET A 137 6.93 -19.97 -8.20
C MET A 137 6.22 -21.18 -7.60
N SER A 138 5.77 -22.14 -8.42
CA SER A 138 5.13 -23.37 -7.93
C SER A 138 6.05 -24.26 -7.08
N LEU A 139 7.37 -24.13 -7.25
CA LEU A 139 8.37 -24.83 -6.45
C LEU A 139 8.55 -24.22 -5.05
N TYR A 140 8.02 -23.01 -4.83
CA TYR A 140 8.14 -22.26 -3.57
C TYR A 140 6.76 -21.85 -3.07
N PRO A 141 5.90 -22.80 -2.67
CA PRO A 141 4.57 -22.47 -2.15
C PRO A 141 4.71 -21.55 -0.93
N GLN A 142 4.04 -20.39 -0.99
CA GLN A 142 4.04 -19.45 0.12
C GLN A 142 3.45 -20.13 1.36
N PRO A 143 4.14 -20.09 2.53
CA PRO A 143 3.59 -20.65 3.74
C PRO A 143 2.30 -19.91 4.09
N VAL A 144 1.18 -20.62 4.00
CA VAL A 144 -0.13 -20.09 4.38
C VAL A 144 -0.08 -19.87 5.89
N ARG A 145 0.10 -18.62 6.34
CA ARG A 145 -0.21 -18.23 7.72
C ARG A 145 -1.70 -18.42 7.90
N ARG A 146 -2.10 -19.60 8.40
CA ARG A 146 -3.47 -19.86 8.85
C ARG A 146 -3.75 -18.92 10.03
N GLN A 147 -4.33 -17.76 9.78
CA GLN A 147 -5.17 -17.14 10.80
C GLN A 147 -6.40 -18.04 10.94
N PRO A 148 -6.69 -18.59 12.13
CA PRO A 148 -7.91 -19.34 12.34
C PRO A 148 -9.10 -18.44 11.95
N SER A 149 -9.95 -18.90 11.02
CA SER A 149 -11.22 -18.21 10.72
C SER A 149 -12.19 -18.22 11.91
N VAL A 150 -11.89 -19.04 12.92
CA VAL A 150 -12.64 -19.21 14.16
C VAL A 150 -11.67 -19.13 15.32
N GLU A 151 -11.86 -18.14 16.18
CA GLU A 151 -11.22 -18.07 17.50
C GLU A 151 -12.00 -18.94 18.48
N TYR A 152 -11.41 -20.05 18.92
CA TYR A 152 -11.96 -20.85 20.01
C TYR A 152 -11.60 -20.16 21.34
N LEU A 153 -12.57 -19.47 21.93
CA LEU A 153 -12.45 -18.96 23.30
C LEU A 153 -12.30 -20.15 24.26
N ARG A 154 -11.20 -20.19 25.02
CA ARG A 154 -11.03 -21.15 26.12
C ARG A 154 -11.88 -20.71 27.32
N GLY A 155 -13.17 -21.07 27.32
CA GLY A 155 -14.03 -20.98 28.50
C GLY A 155 -15.51 -20.72 28.20
N PRO A 156 -16.42 -21.06 29.12
CA PRO A 156 -17.84 -20.76 28.99
C PRO A 156 -18.07 -19.24 28.92
N ARG A 157 -18.92 -18.78 27.99
CA ARG A 157 -19.39 -17.39 27.99
C ARG A 157 -20.35 -17.21 29.18
N HIS A 158 -19.89 -16.58 30.25
CA HIS A 158 -20.82 -16.03 31.22
C HIS A 158 -21.46 -14.79 30.62
N ALA A 159 -22.78 -14.83 30.40
CA ALA A 159 -23.55 -13.64 30.11
C ALA A 159 -23.33 -12.66 31.26
N ARG A 160 -22.78 -11.48 30.96
CA ARG A 160 -22.69 -10.39 31.93
C ARG A 160 -24.14 -10.08 32.31
N LYS A 161 -24.51 -10.30 33.58
CA LYS A 161 -25.76 -9.71 34.09
C LYS A 161 -25.64 -8.21 33.89
N ALA A 162 -26.66 -7.62 33.27
CA ALA A 162 -26.84 -6.18 33.32
C ALA A 162 -27.01 -5.84 34.81
N ASP A 163 -26.03 -5.18 35.39
CA ASP A 163 -26.25 -4.59 36.70
C ASP A 163 -27.17 -3.39 36.51
N ASP A 164 -28.27 -3.49 37.25
CA ASP A 164 -29.40 -2.60 37.29
C ASP A 164 -29.00 -1.16 37.62
N ALA A 165 -29.84 -0.25 37.14
CA ALA A 165 -29.87 1.16 37.48
C ALA A 165 -29.73 1.42 38.99
N ALA A 166 -28.89 2.40 39.32
CA ALA A 166 -29.08 3.35 40.41
C ALA A 166 -28.26 4.61 40.13
#